data_AF-A0A7K0WNB6-F1
#
_entry.id   AF-A0A7K0WNB6-F1
#
_cell.length_a   1.000
_cell.length_b   1.000
_cell.length_c   1.000
_cell.angle_alpha   90.00
_cell.angle_beta   90.00
_cell.angle_gamma   90.00
#
_symmetry.space_group_name_H-M   'P 1'
#
loop_
_entity.id
_entity.type
_entity.pdbx_description
1 polymer ?
#
loop_
_entity_poly.entity_id
_entity_poly.type
_entity_poly.pdbx_seq_one_letter_code
_entity_poly.pdbx_strand_id
1 'polypeptide(L)'
;MLPSSAALEDLHGLRGLGGGLRTRWLGTVPYRDAWALQKGVHAELPATGVDRLFLLEHPHTFTLGRNANPAHVLVDPLAVGAELITSDRGGDVTYHGPGQLVAYPVLQLPPKGWKPGQAKDELLGTLPDTQAYISFLEQVLIATMTDLGLAGAGRHDGFPGVWIEPNTNRARKIAAIGVRIERGRSLHGVALNVAPDLDYFSHIVPCGIADYGVTSLANEGSAVTMQEAVDAFVAQFEQNWCPEWNERSDVVWRHTDTDLSAFSRGAGPGELTDGSNTLRPSAQAPSPNGTSVRLRGRLLEAGVAEGIAIGDRKPEWMRAKVKLGGDVLKIKQTIRDLDLVTVCEEAGCPNLSECWADGTATFMVCGERCTRACGFCLVDTSHPEPLDADEPARVAEAVDRMGLEFAVITMVARDDLADGGAEHVAATIRAIRQARPGTQIEALISDCKGEPNSLQLIFDAAPNVLNHNIETVARLQRAARPSASYARSLAVLSRSVAAGLQTKSGLVLGMGEQADEVSATLADLAAVGVSIVTIGQYLRPTSNHLPVARWWTPEEFDEFKLIGEGFGIAHVESSPFTRSSYHAKSSAQAAEQLLTTEGT
;
A
#
# COMPACT_ATOMS: atom_id res chain seq x y z
N MET A 1 16.61 47.79 -4.63
CA MET A 1 15.34 48.28 -4.08
C MET A 1 14.54 47.06 -3.70
N LEU A 2 14.30 46.85 -2.41
CA LEU A 2 13.36 45.83 -1.94
C LEU A 2 11.96 46.25 -2.41
N PRO A 3 11.13 45.34 -2.94
CA PRO A 3 9.77 45.69 -3.32
C PRO A 3 8.97 46.09 -2.08
N SER A 4 8.09 47.09 -2.23
CA SER A 4 7.20 47.57 -1.17
C SER A 4 6.23 46.48 -0.72
N SER A 5 5.81 46.50 0.55
CA SER A 5 4.88 45.51 1.14
C SER A 5 3.58 45.31 0.36
N ALA A 6 3.11 46.31 -0.40
CA ALA A 6 1.94 46.20 -1.27
C ALA A 6 2.13 45.29 -2.51
N ALA A 7 3.37 45.06 -2.97
CA ALA A 7 3.66 44.13 -4.07
C ALA A 7 3.76 42.66 -3.60
N LEU A 8 3.78 42.44 -2.28
CA LEU A 8 3.67 41.12 -1.67
C LEU A 8 2.20 40.75 -1.33
N GLU A 9 1.28 41.73 -1.38
CA GLU A 9 -0.15 41.50 -1.14
C GLU A 9 -0.87 40.90 -2.37
N ASP A 10 -0.31 40.98 -3.58
CA ASP A 10 -0.86 40.29 -4.78
C ASP A 10 -0.41 38.82 -4.93
N LEU A 11 0.40 38.31 -3.97
CA LEU A 11 0.84 36.91 -3.89
C LEU A 11 0.05 36.13 -2.81
N HIS A 12 -1.23 36.47 -2.61
CA HIS A 12 -2.16 35.68 -1.81
C HIS A 12 -2.59 34.40 -2.56
N GLY A 13 -1.64 33.51 -2.80
CA GLY A 13 -1.91 32.15 -3.24
C GLY A 13 -2.70 31.39 -2.16
N LEU A 14 -3.48 30.39 -2.60
CA LEU A 14 -4.06 29.38 -1.70
C LEU A 14 -2.93 28.74 -0.87
N ARG A 15 -3.11 28.64 0.45
CA ARG A 15 -2.17 27.96 1.36
C ARG A 15 -2.92 26.98 2.26
N GLY A 16 -2.20 26.05 2.87
CA GLY A 16 -2.76 25.09 3.81
C GLY A 16 -3.37 25.75 5.05
N LEU A 17 -4.28 25.03 5.70
CA LEU A 17 -5.05 25.48 6.87
C LEU A 17 -4.29 25.41 8.22
N GLY A 18 -2.95 25.28 8.18
CA GLY A 18 -2.14 24.82 9.31
C GLY A 18 -2.24 23.30 9.50
N GLY A 19 -1.13 22.63 9.78
CA GLY A 19 -1.03 21.17 9.89
C GLY A 19 0.17 20.58 9.14
N GLY A 20 0.26 19.25 9.13
CA GLY A 20 1.35 18.51 8.50
C GLY A 20 1.06 18.06 7.08
N LEU A 21 2.13 17.79 6.32
CA LEU A 21 2.07 17.15 5.01
C LEU A 21 2.90 15.86 5.00
N ARG A 22 2.27 14.73 4.65
CA ARG A 22 2.99 13.47 4.39
C ARG A 22 3.07 13.19 2.89
N THR A 23 4.29 13.03 2.40
CA THR A 23 4.60 12.87 0.98
C THR A 23 5.08 11.45 0.71
N ARG A 24 4.62 10.84 -0.40
CA ARG A 24 5.08 9.51 -0.82
C ARG A 24 5.42 9.49 -2.30
N TRP A 25 6.63 9.04 -2.64
CA TRP A 25 6.85 8.43 -3.95
C TRP A 25 6.45 6.95 -3.91
N LEU A 26 5.52 6.55 -4.77
CA LEU A 26 4.94 5.20 -4.80
C LEU A 26 5.42 4.35 -5.99
N GLY A 27 6.28 4.89 -6.86
CA GLY A 27 6.74 4.22 -8.07
C GLY A 27 5.62 4.08 -9.10
N THR A 28 5.62 2.99 -9.86
CA THR A 28 4.53 2.69 -10.81
C THR A 28 3.35 2.01 -10.13
N VAL A 29 2.17 2.63 -10.18
CA VAL A 29 0.95 2.16 -9.50
C VAL A 29 -0.21 2.06 -10.51
N PRO A 30 -0.97 0.96 -10.57
CA PRO A 30 -2.20 0.92 -11.36
C PRO A 30 -3.17 2.04 -10.95
N TYR A 31 -3.81 2.71 -11.90
CA TYR A 31 -4.65 3.86 -11.61
C TYR A 31 -5.80 3.53 -10.64
N ARG A 32 -6.39 2.32 -10.75
CA ARG A 32 -7.46 1.86 -9.84
C ARG A 32 -6.98 1.75 -8.39
N ASP A 33 -5.74 1.35 -8.17
CA ASP A 33 -5.15 1.23 -6.82
C ASP A 33 -4.87 2.61 -6.24
N ALA A 34 -4.25 3.50 -7.02
CA ALA A 34 -4.03 4.88 -6.62
C ALA A 34 -5.35 5.60 -6.30
N TRP A 35 -6.41 5.34 -7.07
CA TRP A 35 -7.71 5.95 -6.83
C TRP A 35 -8.40 5.37 -5.59
N ALA A 36 -8.28 4.07 -5.32
CA ALA A 36 -8.77 3.49 -4.06
C ALA A 36 -8.03 4.09 -2.86
N LEU A 37 -6.71 4.19 -2.91
CA LEU A 37 -5.89 4.83 -1.89
C LEU A 37 -6.32 6.28 -1.62
N GLN A 38 -6.49 7.08 -2.68
CA GLN A 38 -6.98 8.47 -2.54
C GLN A 38 -8.33 8.54 -1.84
N LYS A 39 -9.28 7.65 -2.17
CA LYS A 39 -10.61 7.63 -1.55
C LYS A 39 -10.56 7.25 -0.07
N GLY A 40 -9.72 6.27 0.31
CA GLY A 40 -9.52 5.92 1.72
C GLY A 40 -8.99 7.10 2.52
N VAL A 41 -7.91 7.72 2.03
CA VAL A 41 -7.32 8.90 2.67
C VAL A 41 -8.29 10.07 2.73
N HIS A 42 -9.05 10.32 1.66
CA HIS A 42 -10.05 11.40 1.64
C HIS A 42 -11.16 11.19 2.69
N ALA A 43 -11.53 9.93 2.95
CA ALA A 43 -12.53 9.59 3.95
C ALA A 43 -12.00 9.82 5.38
N GLU A 44 -10.75 9.42 5.66
CA GLU A 44 -10.11 9.50 6.98
C GLU A 44 -9.41 10.84 7.27
N LEU A 45 -9.26 11.71 6.27
CA LEU A 45 -8.59 13.01 6.44
C LEU A 45 -9.18 13.87 7.58
N PRO A 46 -10.52 13.93 7.79
CA PRO A 46 -11.07 14.66 8.94
C PRO A 46 -10.64 14.12 10.30
N ALA A 47 -10.45 12.80 10.43
CA ALA A 47 -10.03 12.16 11.67
C ALA A 47 -8.52 12.30 11.89
N THR A 48 -7.73 12.07 10.83
CA THR A 48 -6.26 12.13 10.93
C THR A 48 -5.71 13.56 10.94
N GLY A 49 -6.39 14.52 10.31
CA GLY A 49 -6.01 15.93 10.28
C GLY A 49 -4.71 16.26 9.55
N VAL A 50 -4.15 15.32 8.77
CA VAL A 50 -2.85 15.48 8.08
C VAL A 50 -3.02 15.33 6.58
N ASP A 51 -2.62 16.36 5.84
CA ASP A 51 -2.66 16.38 4.37
C ASP A 51 -1.68 15.36 3.78
N ARG A 52 -1.99 14.85 2.58
CA ARG A 52 -1.13 13.87 1.90
C ARG A 52 -0.86 14.25 0.45
N LEU A 53 0.36 13.99 0.01
CA LEU A 53 0.79 14.15 -1.38
C LEU A 53 1.33 12.81 -1.89
N PHE A 54 0.60 12.18 -2.80
CA PHE A 54 1.05 10.97 -3.48
C PHE A 54 1.67 11.32 -4.82
N LEU A 55 2.89 10.88 -5.08
CA LEU A 55 3.59 10.98 -6.37
C LEU A 55 3.85 9.59 -6.91
N LEU A 56 3.61 9.41 -8.21
CA LEU A 56 3.70 8.11 -8.87
C LEU A 56 3.76 8.24 -10.39
N GLU A 57 4.04 7.11 -11.02
CA GLU A 57 3.74 6.87 -12.43
C GLU A 57 2.59 5.87 -12.55
N HIS A 58 1.88 5.90 -13.68
CA HIS A 58 0.91 4.86 -14.02
C HIS A 58 1.45 3.96 -15.13
N PRO A 59 1.04 2.68 -15.20
CA PRO A 59 1.05 1.94 -16.46
C PRO A 59 0.22 2.69 -17.52
N HIS A 60 0.43 2.39 -18.80
CA HIS A 60 -0.32 3.02 -19.89
C HIS A 60 -1.85 2.94 -19.64
N THR A 61 -2.46 4.11 -19.43
CA THR A 61 -3.85 4.24 -19.00
C THR A 61 -4.48 5.48 -19.62
N PHE A 62 -5.59 5.30 -20.31
CA PHE A 62 -6.50 6.40 -20.64
C PHE A 62 -7.56 6.52 -19.55
N THR A 63 -7.84 7.75 -19.14
CA THR A 63 -8.90 8.03 -18.17
C THR A 63 -9.99 8.85 -18.82
N LEU A 64 -11.25 8.53 -18.52
CA LEU A 64 -12.42 9.35 -18.85
C LEU A 64 -12.83 10.09 -17.57
N GLY A 65 -12.74 11.43 -17.59
CA GLY A 65 -13.23 12.27 -16.50
C GLY A 65 -14.75 12.41 -16.50
N ARG A 66 -15.27 13.15 -15.52
CA ARG A 66 -16.70 13.30 -15.26
C ARG A 66 -17.51 13.86 -16.44
N ASN A 67 -16.90 14.72 -17.25
CA ASN A 67 -17.52 15.37 -18.40
C ASN A 67 -16.99 14.81 -19.73
N ALA A 68 -16.44 13.60 -19.71
CA ALA A 68 -15.73 13.08 -20.87
C ALA A 68 -16.68 12.71 -22.01
N ASN A 69 -16.21 12.95 -23.23
CA ASN A 69 -16.80 12.42 -24.44
C ASN A 69 -16.05 11.13 -24.83
N PRO A 70 -16.67 9.94 -24.76
CA PRO A 70 -16.00 8.70 -25.13
C PRO A 70 -15.48 8.67 -26.58
N ALA A 71 -16.06 9.47 -27.49
CA ALA A 71 -15.59 9.59 -28.86
C ALA A 71 -14.21 10.28 -28.98
N HIS A 72 -13.72 10.90 -27.90
CA HIS A 72 -12.36 11.42 -27.82
C HIS A 72 -11.32 10.34 -27.52
N VAL A 73 -11.72 9.08 -27.38
CA VAL A 73 -10.82 7.93 -27.46
C VAL A 73 -10.87 7.41 -28.90
N LEU A 74 -9.75 7.54 -29.62
CA LEU A 74 -9.69 7.36 -31.09
C LEU A 74 -9.29 5.94 -31.51
N VAL A 75 -8.89 5.10 -30.55
CA VAL A 75 -8.47 3.71 -30.76
C VAL A 75 -9.07 2.81 -29.68
N ASP A 76 -9.13 1.50 -29.93
CA ASP A 76 -9.31 0.54 -28.84
C ASP A 76 -8.07 0.58 -27.92
N PRO A 77 -8.19 0.98 -26.64
CA PRO A 77 -7.07 1.07 -25.72
C PRO A 77 -6.28 -0.23 -25.57
N LEU A 78 -6.97 -1.39 -25.60
CA LEU A 78 -6.31 -2.68 -25.49
C LEU A 78 -5.42 -2.99 -26.70
N ALA A 79 -5.77 -2.47 -27.88
CA ALA A 79 -4.98 -2.64 -29.10
C ALA A 79 -3.63 -1.92 -29.04
N VAL A 80 -3.47 -0.94 -28.15
CA VAL A 80 -2.22 -0.21 -27.90
C VAL A 80 -1.61 -0.52 -26.54
N GLY A 81 -2.09 -1.58 -25.85
CA GLY A 81 -1.56 -1.98 -24.55
C GLY A 81 -1.89 -1.03 -23.40
N ALA A 82 -2.96 -0.24 -23.51
CA ALA A 82 -3.43 0.67 -22.47
C ALA A 82 -4.76 0.23 -21.85
N GLU A 83 -4.96 0.53 -20.57
CA GLU A 83 -6.27 0.38 -19.92
C GLU A 83 -7.15 1.62 -20.18
N LEU A 84 -8.47 1.45 -20.22
CA LEU A 84 -9.45 2.54 -20.16
C LEU A 84 -10.18 2.55 -18.82
N ILE A 85 -10.10 3.67 -18.10
CA ILE A 85 -10.74 3.81 -16.79
C ILE A 85 -11.68 5.02 -16.79
N THR A 86 -12.93 4.78 -16.44
CA THR A 86 -13.85 5.87 -16.11
C THR A 86 -13.63 6.28 -14.65
N SER A 87 -13.24 7.53 -14.45
CA SER A 87 -13.02 8.09 -13.12
C SER A 87 -13.88 9.34 -12.91
N ASP A 88 -13.86 9.85 -11.69
CA ASP A 88 -14.65 10.99 -11.29
C ASP A 88 -13.86 12.31 -11.25
N ARG A 89 -12.65 12.30 -11.84
CA ARG A 89 -11.81 13.49 -11.96
C ARG A 89 -12.47 14.53 -12.86
N GLY A 90 -12.11 15.80 -12.65
CA GLY A 90 -12.46 16.88 -13.57
C GLY A 90 -11.86 16.67 -14.97
N GLY A 91 -12.48 17.31 -15.97
CA GLY A 91 -12.03 17.29 -17.36
C GLY A 91 -12.59 16.13 -18.19
N ASP A 92 -12.07 16.03 -19.41
CA ASP A 92 -12.48 15.08 -20.44
C ASP A 92 -11.54 13.85 -20.45
N VAL A 93 -11.07 13.36 -21.60
CA VAL A 93 -10.08 12.27 -21.74
C VAL A 93 -8.65 12.76 -21.48
N THR A 94 -7.83 11.96 -20.80
CA THR A 94 -6.37 12.16 -20.75
C THR A 94 -5.63 10.82 -20.69
N TYR A 95 -4.33 10.86 -20.97
CA TYR A 95 -3.41 9.75 -20.87
C TYR A 95 -2.49 9.88 -19.64
N HIS A 96 -2.21 8.74 -19.02
CA HIS A 96 -1.16 8.54 -18.03
C HIS A 96 -0.30 7.33 -18.42
N GLY A 97 1.00 7.41 -18.16
CA GLY A 97 1.90 6.30 -18.46
C GLY A 97 3.30 6.50 -17.89
N PRO A 98 4.21 5.54 -18.12
CA PRO A 98 5.61 5.67 -17.77
C PRO A 98 6.23 6.95 -18.35
N GLY A 99 7.08 7.61 -17.58
CA GLY A 99 7.69 8.89 -17.92
C GLY A 99 6.80 10.11 -17.61
N GLN A 100 5.59 9.94 -17.09
CA GLN A 100 4.73 11.04 -16.64
C GLN A 100 4.68 11.09 -15.11
N LEU A 101 5.12 12.21 -14.52
CA LEU A 101 4.95 12.45 -13.09
C LEU A 101 3.49 12.75 -12.80
N VAL A 102 2.82 11.89 -12.06
CA VAL A 102 1.47 12.13 -11.56
C VAL A 102 1.54 12.43 -10.08
N ALA A 103 0.90 13.52 -9.65
CA ALA A 103 0.77 13.89 -8.26
C ALA A 103 -0.69 14.07 -7.86
N TYR A 104 -1.07 13.44 -6.76
CA TYR A 104 -2.41 13.45 -6.16
C TYR A 104 -2.35 14.06 -4.76
N PRO A 105 -2.54 15.39 -4.64
CA PRO A 105 -2.69 16.03 -3.34
C PRO A 105 -4.09 15.76 -2.77
N VAL A 106 -4.16 15.03 -1.66
CA VAL A 106 -5.38 14.82 -0.86
C VAL A 106 -5.32 15.76 0.32
N LEU A 107 -5.93 16.94 0.16
CA LEU A 107 -5.76 18.08 1.05
C LEU A 107 -7.10 18.52 1.64
N GLN A 108 -7.06 19.05 2.86
CA GLN A 108 -8.14 19.85 3.40
C GLN A 108 -8.02 21.29 2.88
N LEU A 109 -8.93 21.68 1.99
CA LEU A 109 -8.89 22.98 1.35
C LEU A 109 -9.54 24.06 2.22
N PRO A 110 -8.97 25.28 2.25
CA PRO A 110 -9.58 26.39 2.97
C PRO A 110 -10.89 26.83 2.28
N PRO A 111 -11.86 27.34 3.07
CA PRO A 111 -13.07 27.93 2.52
C PRO A 111 -12.75 29.15 1.65
N LYS A 112 -13.62 29.44 0.66
CA LYS A 112 -13.44 30.61 -0.20
C LYS A 112 -13.43 31.91 0.62
N GLY A 113 -12.41 32.75 0.38
CA GLY A 113 -12.22 34.02 1.07
C GLY A 113 -11.47 33.91 2.41
N TRP A 114 -11.08 32.70 2.83
CA TRP A 114 -10.24 32.49 4.02
C TRP A 114 -8.87 33.12 3.84
N LYS A 115 -8.39 33.78 4.89
CA LYS A 115 -7.04 34.33 4.99
C LYS A 115 -6.30 33.71 6.18
N PRO A 116 -4.97 33.58 6.10
CA PRO A 116 -4.15 33.14 7.23
C PRO A 116 -4.46 33.96 8.50
N GLY A 117 -4.75 33.26 9.60
CA GLY A 117 -5.08 33.88 10.89
C GLY A 117 -6.59 34.11 11.14
N GLN A 118 -7.47 33.88 10.16
CA GLN A 118 -8.92 33.86 10.41
C GLN A 118 -9.38 32.54 11.01
N ALA A 119 -10.29 32.61 11.99
CA ALA A 119 -10.88 31.42 12.60
C ALA A 119 -11.68 30.62 11.55
N LYS A 120 -11.54 29.29 11.56
CA LYS A 120 -12.24 28.38 10.62
C LYS A 120 -13.76 28.52 10.73
N ASP A 121 -14.26 28.88 11.91
CA ASP A 121 -15.68 29.00 12.21
C ASP A 121 -16.35 30.21 11.53
N GLU A 122 -15.59 31.25 11.21
CA GLU A 122 -16.09 32.50 10.61
C GLU A 122 -16.56 32.31 9.15
N LEU A 123 -16.20 31.18 8.52
CA LEU A 123 -16.51 30.86 7.12
C LEU A 123 -17.28 29.54 6.96
N LEU A 124 -17.90 29.04 8.05
CA LEU A 124 -18.69 27.80 8.04
C LEU A 124 -19.76 27.85 6.93
N GLY A 125 -19.78 26.82 6.07
CA GLY A 125 -20.75 26.68 4.97
C GLY A 125 -20.31 27.26 3.62
N THR A 126 -19.15 27.93 3.56
CA THR A 126 -18.56 28.36 2.28
C THR A 126 -17.72 27.22 1.65
N LEU A 127 -17.91 27.00 0.34
CA LEU A 127 -17.17 25.97 -0.39
C LEU A 127 -15.75 26.46 -0.72
N PRO A 128 -14.75 25.55 -0.88
CA PRO A 128 -13.45 25.93 -1.40
C PRO A 128 -13.53 26.51 -2.81
N ASP A 129 -12.63 27.44 -3.12
CA ASP A 129 -12.52 27.99 -4.47
C ASP A 129 -11.74 27.03 -5.39
N THR A 130 -12.47 26.32 -6.25
CA THR A 130 -11.88 25.36 -7.20
C THR A 130 -10.90 26.02 -8.16
N GLN A 131 -11.19 27.25 -8.62
CA GLN A 131 -10.32 27.95 -9.55
C GLN A 131 -9.03 28.38 -8.85
N ALA A 132 -9.12 28.88 -7.61
CA ALA A 132 -7.93 29.21 -6.82
C ALA A 132 -7.04 27.97 -6.59
N TYR A 133 -7.64 26.79 -6.35
CA TYR A 133 -6.88 25.54 -6.21
C TYR A 133 -6.22 25.10 -7.51
N ILE A 134 -6.91 25.19 -8.65
CA ILE A 134 -6.30 24.90 -9.95
C ILE A 134 -5.14 25.87 -10.22
N SER A 135 -5.34 27.18 -10.01
CA SER A 135 -4.29 28.17 -10.20
C SER A 135 -3.09 27.97 -9.26
N PHE A 136 -3.32 27.48 -8.04
CA PHE A 136 -2.26 27.06 -7.12
C PHE A 136 -1.45 25.90 -7.71
N LEU A 137 -2.09 24.84 -8.20
CA LEU A 137 -1.40 23.70 -8.81
C LEU A 137 -0.63 24.10 -10.07
N GLU A 138 -1.20 24.98 -10.91
CA GLU A 138 -0.50 25.56 -12.06
C GLU A 138 0.74 26.34 -11.61
N GLN A 139 0.64 27.09 -10.52
CA GLN A 139 1.77 27.87 -10.00
C GLN A 139 2.90 26.96 -9.52
N VAL A 140 2.57 25.88 -8.79
CA VAL A 140 3.54 24.86 -8.35
C VAL A 140 4.24 24.28 -9.57
N LEU A 141 3.49 23.83 -10.57
CA LEU A 141 4.05 23.25 -11.81
C LEU A 141 4.95 24.23 -12.58
N ILE A 142 4.53 25.49 -12.75
CA ILE A 142 5.34 26.52 -13.41
C ILE A 142 6.65 26.74 -12.67
N ALA A 143 6.59 26.84 -11.34
CA ALA A 143 7.78 27.00 -10.51
C ALA A 143 8.70 25.77 -10.60
N THR A 144 8.13 24.56 -10.55
CA THR A 144 8.88 23.31 -10.72
C THR A 144 9.62 23.28 -12.06
N MET A 145 8.95 23.64 -13.16
CA MET A 145 9.60 23.69 -14.48
C MET A 145 10.69 24.75 -14.56
N THR A 146 10.49 25.88 -13.89
CA THR A 146 11.50 26.95 -13.79
C THR A 146 12.75 26.45 -13.08
N ASP A 147 12.60 25.74 -11.95
CA ASP A 147 13.72 25.15 -11.21
C ASP A 147 14.44 24.05 -11.99
N LEU A 148 13.71 23.31 -12.83
CA LEU A 148 14.24 22.30 -13.74
C LEU A 148 14.86 22.90 -15.02
N GLY A 149 14.96 24.23 -15.11
CA GLY A 149 15.63 24.94 -16.21
C GLY A 149 14.78 25.15 -17.47
N LEU A 150 13.48 24.82 -17.43
CA LEU A 150 12.56 25.05 -18.54
C LEU A 150 11.86 26.41 -18.39
N ALA A 151 12.46 27.43 -19.00
CA ALA A 151 11.85 28.76 -19.10
C ALA A 151 10.73 28.78 -20.16
N GLY A 152 9.66 29.55 -19.91
CA GLY A 152 8.57 29.75 -20.88
C GLY A 152 7.31 28.90 -20.67
N ALA A 153 7.26 28.13 -19.58
CA ALA A 153 6.04 27.50 -19.09
C ALA A 153 5.09 28.54 -18.47
N GLY A 154 3.78 28.42 -18.73
CA GLY A 154 2.77 29.33 -18.18
C GLY A 154 1.34 28.83 -18.34
N ARG A 155 0.39 29.65 -17.88
CA ARG A 155 -1.05 29.41 -18.01
C ARG A 155 -1.53 29.80 -19.40
N HIS A 156 -2.53 29.09 -19.93
CA HIS A 156 -3.18 29.41 -21.20
C HIS A 156 -4.66 29.70 -20.96
N ASP A 157 -5.11 30.89 -21.34
CA ASP A 157 -6.45 31.38 -21.01
C ASP A 157 -7.55 30.45 -21.49
N GLY A 158 -8.43 30.04 -20.58
CA GLY A 158 -9.56 29.15 -20.85
C GLY A 158 -9.22 27.66 -20.83
N PHE A 159 -7.94 27.27 -20.69
CA PHE A 159 -7.52 25.87 -20.75
C PHE A 159 -6.66 25.46 -19.55
N PRO A 160 -7.25 24.77 -18.53
CA PRO A 160 -6.53 24.33 -17.35
C PRO A 160 -5.29 23.49 -17.66
N GLY A 161 -4.24 23.74 -16.88
CA GLY A 161 -2.94 23.08 -17.01
C GLY A 161 -1.82 24.07 -17.33
N VAL A 162 -0.64 23.51 -17.55
CA VAL A 162 0.54 24.31 -17.88
C VAL A 162 1.00 24.02 -19.30
N TRP A 163 1.42 25.08 -19.97
CA TRP A 163 1.65 25.14 -21.40
C TRP A 163 3.00 25.78 -21.70
N ILE A 164 3.64 25.35 -22.78
CA ILE A 164 4.81 26.01 -23.34
C ILE A 164 4.35 26.98 -24.42
N GLU A 165 4.91 28.19 -24.41
CA GLU A 165 4.51 29.29 -25.30
C GLU A 165 2.99 29.59 -25.27
N PRO A 166 2.38 29.76 -24.07
CA PRO A 166 0.91 29.86 -23.93
C PRO A 166 0.27 31.03 -24.69
N ASN A 167 1.03 32.07 -25.01
CA ASN A 167 0.51 33.27 -25.67
C ASN A 167 0.79 33.29 -27.19
N THR A 168 1.12 32.13 -27.77
CA THR A 168 1.43 32.00 -29.21
C THR A 168 0.55 30.94 -29.87
N ASN A 169 0.58 30.88 -31.20
CA ASN A 169 -0.07 29.82 -31.98
C ASN A 169 0.67 28.48 -31.93
N ARG A 170 1.75 28.38 -31.14
CA ARG A 170 2.53 27.15 -30.91
C ARG A 170 2.35 26.61 -29.49
N ALA A 171 1.30 27.08 -28.82
CA ALA A 171 0.94 26.61 -27.49
C ALA A 171 0.78 25.09 -27.50
N ARG A 172 1.42 24.44 -26.53
CA ARG A 172 1.40 22.99 -26.36
C ARG A 172 1.39 22.63 -24.87
N LYS A 173 0.52 21.71 -24.48
CA LYS A 173 0.32 21.36 -23.08
C LYS A 173 1.47 20.47 -22.60
N ILE A 174 2.07 20.82 -21.47
CA ILE A 174 3.12 20.01 -20.83
C ILE A 174 2.64 19.35 -19.54
N ALA A 175 1.64 19.94 -18.88
CA ALA A 175 1.02 19.35 -17.70
C ALA A 175 -0.51 19.48 -17.74
N ALA A 176 -1.20 18.37 -17.45
CA ALA A 176 -2.64 18.32 -17.30
C ALA A 176 -3.05 18.43 -15.83
N ILE A 177 -4.21 19.04 -15.57
CA ILE A 177 -4.81 19.15 -14.24
C ILE A 177 -6.24 18.65 -14.32
N GLY A 178 -6.57 17.69 -13.47
CA GLY A 178 -7.91 17.16 -13.34
C GLY A 178 -8.17 16.85 -11.88
N VAL A 179 -8.89 17.74 -11.19
CA VAL A 179 -9.16 17.63 -9.74
C VAL A 179 -10.64 17.40 -9.49
N ARG A 180 -10.96 16.79 -8.34
CA ARG A 180 -12.30 16.76 -7.75
C ARG A 180 -12.21 17.37 -6.36
N ILE A 181 -13.16 18.24 -6.03
CA ILE A 181 -13.33 18.75 -4.66
C ILE A 181 -14.65 18.22 -4.13
N GLU A 182 -14.58 17.54 -2.99
CA GLU A 182 -15.73 16.95 -2.32
C GLU A 182 -15.60 17.14 -0.82
N ARG A 183 -16.66 17.64 -0.18
CA ARG A 183 -16.71 17.90 1.27
C ARG A 183 -15.53 18.76 1.76
N GLY A 184 -15.09 19.72 0.96
CA GLY A 184 -13.98 20.60 1.30
C GLY A 184 -12.58 20.02 1.08
N ARG A 185 -12.46 18.82 0.51
CA ARG A 185 -11.18 18.11 0.33
C ARG A 185 -10.92 17.76 -1.12
N SER A 186 -9.65 17.76 -1.53
CA SER A 186 -9.24 17.45 -2.89
C SER A 186 -9.03 15.94 -3.13
N LEU A 187 -9.27 15.55 -4.39
CA LEU A 187 -8.96 14.27 -5.00
C LEU A 187 -8.42 14.53 -6.40
N HIS A 188 -7.68 13.56 -6.94
CA HIS A 188 -6.92 13.67 -8.17
C HIS A 188 -5.93 14.84 -8.12
N GLY A 189 -5.44 15.32 -9.25
CA GLY A 189 -4.33 16.29 -9.22
C GLY A 189 -3.77 16.58 -10.60
N VAL A 190 -2.45 16.46 -10.69
CA VAL A 190 -1.67 16.92 -11.84
C VAL A 190 -0.91 15.78 -12.50
N ALA A 191 -0.65 15.94 -13.78
CA ALA A 191 0.14 15.02 -14.59
C ALA A 191 1.14 15.83 -15.43
N LEU A 192 2.42 15.83 -15.04
CA LEU A 192 3.52 16.49 -15.71
C LEU A 192 4.25 15.51 -16.64
N ASN A 193 4.34 15.84 -17.92
CA ASN A 193 5.07 15.02 -18.89
C ASN A 193 6.58 15.24 -18.73
N VAL A 194 7.28 14.36 -18.01
CA VAL A 194 8.74 14.40 -17.89
C VAL A 194 9.38 13.85 -19.17
N ALA A 195 9.16 12.56 -19.44
CA ALA A 195 9.61 11.89 -20.65
C ALA A 195 8.68 10.73 -21.07
N PRO A 196 7.33 10.92 -21.10
CA PRO A 196 6.45 9.84 -21.52
C PRO A 196 6.52 9.62 -23.03
N ASP A 197 6.08 8.44 -23.46
CA ASP A 197 5.77 8.20 -24.87
C ASP A 197 4.57 9.07 -25.30
N LEU A 198 4.84 10.11 -26.09
CA LEU A 198 3.84 11.06 -26.53
C LEU A 198 2.92 10.51 -27.63
N ASP A 199 3.26 9.39 -28.27
CA ASP A 199 2.42 8.80 -29.32
C ASP A 199 1.07 8.36 -28.75
N TYR A 200 1.00 8.01 -27.45
CA TYR A 200 -0.27 7.71 -26.77
C TYR A 200 -1.25 8.90 -26.76
N PHE A 201 -0.77 10.15 -26.79
CA PHE A 201 -1.66 11.30 -26.91
C PHE A 201 -2.31 11.41 -28.30
N SER A 202 -1.72 10.81 -29.35
CA SER A 202 -2.31 10.76 -30.69
C SER A 202 -3.54 9.84 -30.78
N HIS A 203 -3.72 8.97 -29.79
CA HIS A 203 -4.85 8.04 -29.68
C HIS A 203 -6.06 8.64 -28.97
N ILE A 204 -5.98 9.90 -28.54
CA ILE A 204 -7.06 10.61 -27.86
C ILE A 204 -7.18 12.06 -28.36
N VAL A 205 -8.28 12.73 -28.03
CA VAL A 205 -8.35 14.20 -28.04
C VAL A 205 -8.09 14.69 -26.60
N PRO A 206 -6.85 15.08 -26.26
CA PRO A 206 -6.46 15.32 -24.88
C PRO A 206 -7.20 16.52 -24.29
N CYS A 207 -7.87 16.32 -23.16
CA CYS A 207 -8.74 17.30 -22.52
C CYS A 207 -9.87 17.84 -23.42
N GLY A 208 -10.20 17.16 -24.53
CA GLY A 208 -11.16 17.65 -25.53
C GLY A 208 -10.63 18.81 -26.39
N ILE A 209 -9.32 19.05 -26.37
CA ILE A 209 -8.66 20.17 -27.06
C ILE A 209 -7.94 19.62 -28.30
N ALA A 210 -8.50 19.86 -29.48
CA ALA A 210 -7.88 19.43 -30.75
C ALA A 210 -6.94 20.49 -31.36
N ASP A 211 -7.07 21.75 -30.93
CA ASP A 211 -6.39 22.89 -31.55
C ASP A 211 -4.91 23.04 -31.17
N TYR A 212 -4.46 22.31 -30.12
CA TYR A 212 -3.13 22.45 -29.56
C TYR A 212 -2.46 21.10 -29.31
N GLY A 213 -1.13 21.08 -29.41
CA GLY A 213 -0.33 19.88 -29.19
C GLY A 213 -0.07 19.58 -27.71
N VAL A 214 0.62 18.46 -27.46
CA VAL A 214 1.16 18.04 -26.16
C VAL A 214 2.68 17.92 -26.27
N THR A 215 3.41 18.22 -25.21
CA THR A 215 4.88 18.11 -25.13
C THR A 215 5.33 17.49 -23.80
N SER A 216 6.64 17.36 -23.60
CA SER A 216 7.29 16.85 -22.39
C SER A 216 8.58 17.62 -22.09
N LEU A 217 9.11 17.54 -20.87
CA LEU A 217 10.42 18.11 -20.52
C LEU A 217 11.51 17.61 -21.48
N ALA A 218 11.51 16.31 -21.78
CA ALA A 218 12.44 15.69 -22.72
C ALA A 218 12.35 16.28 -24.15
N ASN A 219 11.13 16.49 -24.65
CA ASN A 219 10.92 17.08 -25.98
C ASN A 219 11.28 18.57 -26.04
N GLU A 220 11.22 19.27 -24.91
CA GLU A 220 11.73 20.64 -24.77
C GLU A 220 13.27 20.69 -24.55
N GLY A 221 13.97 19.55 -24.65
CA GLY A 221 15.42 19.47 -24.56
C GLY A 221 15.98 19.34 -23.13
N SER A 222 15.13 19.08 -22.14
CA SER A 222 15.56 18.82 -20.77
C SER A 222 15.95 17.36 -20.55
N ALA A 223 17.09 17.12 -19.88
CA ALA A 223 17.58 15.78 -19.55
C ALA A 223 17.20 15.34 -18.12
N VAL A 224 16.18 15.97 -17.54
CA VAL A 224 15.73 15.74 -16.17
C VAL A 224 15.22 14.31 -15.97
N THR A 225 15.69 13.68 -14.91
CA THR A 225 15.22 12.38 -14.43
C THR A 225 13.89 12.49 -13.69
N MET A 226 13.15 11.38 -13.57
CA MET A 226 11.91 11.35 -12.78
C MET A 226 12.16 11.75 -11.31
N GLN A 227 13.30 11.35 -10.73
CA GLN A 227 13.66 11.71 -9.37
C GLN A 227 13.88 13.21 -9.21
N GLU A 228 14.62 13.85 -10.10
CA GLU A 228 14.81 15.31 -10.09
C GLU A 228 13.47 16.04 -10.28
N ALA A 229 12.58 15.53 -11.14
CA ALA A 229 11.25 16.12 -11.33
C ALA A 229 10.38 16.01 -10.07
N VAL A 230 10.38 14.87 -9.38
CA VAL A 230 9.68 14.67 -8.11
C VAL A 230 10.25 15.57 -7.02
N ASP A 231 11.57 15.63 -6.88
CA ASP A 231 12.23 16.45 -5.85
C ASP A 231 11.92 17.93 -6.05
N ALA A 232 11.98 18.43 -7.29
CA ALA A 232 11.60 19.81 -7.62
C ALA A 232 10.10 20.07 -7.41
N PHE A 233 9.24 19.10 -7.73
CA PHE A 233 7.80 19.23 -7.49
C PHE A 233 7.46 19.30 -6.00
N VAL A 234 8.03 18.39 -5.20
CA VAL A 234 7.80 18.36 -3.74
C VAL A 234 8.29 19.65 -3.09
N ALA A 235 9.50 20.11 -3.43
CA ALA A 235 10.04 21.36 -2.89
C ALA A 235 9.13 22.56 -3.20
N GLN A 236 8.65 22.68 -4.43
CA GLN A 236 7.73 23.74 -4.82
C GLN A 236 6.36 23.58 -4.18
N PHE A 237 5.84 22.37 -4.06
CA PHE A 237 4.57 22.11 -3.41
C PHE A 237 4.63 22.52 -1.93
N GLU A 238 5.67 22.12 -1.19
CA GLU A 238 5.86 22.47 0.22
C GLU A 238 6.04 23.97 0.42
N GLN A 239 6.85 24.62 -0.43
CA GLN A 239 7.06 26.07 -0.36
C GLN A 239 5.75 26.84 -0.55
N ASN A 240 4.89 26.40 -1.47
CA ASN A 240 3.63 27.09 -1.78
C ASN A 240 2.50 26.70 -0.82
N TRP A 241 2.41 25.43 -0.41
CA TRP A 241 1.37 24.95 0.53
C TRP A 241 1.62 25.42 1.96
N CYS A 242 2.91 25.57 2.34
CA CYS A 242 3.36 26.00 3.67
C CYS A 242 2.85 25.11 4.83
N PRO A 243 3.10 23.78 4.83
CA PRO A 243 2.78 22.95 5.99
C PRO A 243 3.66 23.33 7.20
N GLU A 244 3.19 23.09 8.41
CA GLU A 244 3.94 23.35 9.66
C GLU A 244 5.10 22.37 9.83
N TRP A 245 4.92 21.15 9.34
CA TRP A 245 5.93 20.11 9.25
C TRP A 245 5.67 19.24 8.03
N ASN A 246 6.72 18.62 7.51
CA ASN A 246 6.64 17.67 6.41
C ASN A 246 7.38 16.36 6.77
N GLU A 247 6.95 15.28 6.16
CA GLU A 247 7.61 13.97 6.22
C GLU A 247 7.48 13.30 4.84
N ARG A 248 8.57 12.69 4.37
CA ARG A 248 8.60 11.99 3.07
C ARG A 248 9.15 10.58 3.22
N SER A 249 8.43 9.63 2.62
CA SER A 249 8.82 8.23 2.54
C SER A 249 8.65 7.73 1.12
N ASP A 250 9.72 7.19 0.53
CA ASP A 250 9.74 6.78 -0.88
C ASP A 250 9.91 5.26 -0.99
N VAL A 251 9.24 4.64 -1.97
CA VAL A 251 9.65 3.32 -2.45
C VAL A 251 10.98 3.44 -3.22
N VAL A 252 11.69 2.33 -3.39
CA VAL A 252 12.93 2.33 -4.20
C VAL A 252 12.63 2.74 -5.66
N TRP A 253 13.53 3.56 -6.22
CA TRP A 253 13.38 4.18 -7.55
C TRP A 253 13.65 3.24 -8.73
N ARG A 254 14.22 2.05 -8.51
CA ARG A 254 14.52 1.08 -9.57
C ARG A 254 13.53 -0.08 -9.55
N HIS A 255 12.93 -0.33 -10.71
CA HIS A 255 12.06 -1.47 -10.95
C HIS A 255 12.72 -2.44 -11.93
N THR A 256 12.88 -3.70 -11.52
CA THR A 256 13.33 -4.82 -12.37
C THR A 256 12.27 -5.91 -12.33
N ASP A 257 11.67 -6.25 -13.48
CA ASP A 257 10.54 -7.20 -13.50
C ASP A 257 10.94 -8.66 -13.24
N THR A 258 12.22 -8.98 -13.35
CA THR A 258 12.72 -10.35 -13.26
C THR A 258 13.51 -10.59 -11.97
N ASP A 259 12.88 -10.99 -10.86
CA ASP A 259 13.64 -11.29 -9.62
C ASP A 259 13.06 -12.43 -8.77
N LEU A 260 13.49 -13.66 -9.04
CA LEU A 260 13.34 -14.77 -8.10
C LEU A 260 14.59 -14.92 -7.20
N SER A 261 14.36 -15.25 -5.93
CA SER A 261 15.39 -15.61 -4.95
C SER A 261 16.07 -16.94 -5.34
N ALA A 262 17.11 -17.37 -4.61
CA ALA A 262 17.72 -18.68 -4.83
C ALA A 262 16.72 -19.82 -4.56
N PHE A 263 15.96 -19.76 -3.46
CA PHE A 263 15.02 -20.82 -3.09
C PHE A 263 13.90 -20.99 -4.13
N SER A 264 13.37 -19.89 -4.67
CA SER A 264 12.34 -19.91 -5.73
C SER A 264 12.84 -20.38 -7.10
N ARG A 265 14.14 -20.72 -7.22
CA ARG A 265 14.74 -21.31 -8.43
C ARG A 265 15.07 -22.79 -8.27
N GLY A 266 14.44 -23.48 -7.31
CA GLY A 266 14.67 -24.91 -7.04
C GLY A 266 15.96 -25.19 -6.27
N ALA A 267 16.56 -24.18 -5.64
CA ALA A 267 17.73 -24.34 -4.79
C ALA A 267 17.36 -24.76 -3.35
N GLY A 268 16.07 -25.00 -3.08
CA GLY A 268 15.58 -25.35 -1.75
C GLY A 268 15.72 -24.23 -0.71
N PRO A 269 15.19 -24.45 0.51
CA PRO A 269 15.08 -23.42 1.53
C PRO A 269 16.43 -23.05 2.16
N GLY A 270 17.48 -23.86 2.04
CA GLY A 270 18.75 -23.66 2.75
C GLY A 270 18.70 -24.13 4.21
N GLU A 271 19.75 -23.85 4.99
CA GLU A 271 19.86 -24.30 6.39
C GLU A 271 19.03 -23.45 7.36
N LEU A 272 18.33 -24.11 8.28
CA LEU A 272 17.58 -23.47 9.37
C LEU A 272 18.52 -22.67 10.28
N THR A 273 18.10 -21.46 10.64
CA THR A 273 18.95 -20.56 11.46
C THR A 273 18.74 -20.74 12.97
N ASP A 274 17.75 -21.52 13.38
CA ASP A 274 17.44 -21.78 14.79
C ASP A 274 18.10 -23.06 15.34
N GLY A 275 18.84 -23.79 14.50
CA GLY A 275 19.53 -25.03 14.87
C GLY A 275 18.60 -26.25 15.01
N SER A 276 17.32 -26.13 14.65
CA SER A 276 16.42 -27.28 14.57
C SER A 276 16.68 -28.10 13.30
N ASN A 277 16.45 -29.41 13.36
CA ASN A 277 16.88 -30.35 12.31
C ASN A 277 15.70 -30.92 11.49
N THR A 278 14.55 -30.27 11.53
CA THR A 278 13.31 -30.79 10.90
C THR A 278 12.62 -29.72 10.08
N LEU A 279 13.04 -29.55 8.83
CA LEU A 279 12.16 -29.08 7.76
C LEU A 279 11.31 -30.27 7.29
N ARG A 280 10.03 -30.06 6.96
CA ARG A 280 9.32 -31.06 6.14
C ARG A 280 10.13 -31.26 4.85
N PRO A 281 10.29 -32.51 4.35
CA PRO A 281 11.10 -32.76 3.17
C PRO A 281 10.37 -32.26 1.92
N SER A 282 10.48 -30.96 1.59
CA SER A 282 10.33 -30.55 0.19
C SER A 282 11.61 -31.01 -0.52
N ALA A 283 11.46 -31.99 -1.39
CA ALA A 283 12.56 -32.68 -2.02
C ALA A 283 13.38 -31.71 -2.90
N GLN A 284 14.62 -31.37 -2.50
CA GLN A 284 15.73 -31.07 -3.42
C GLN A 284 17.10 -30.88 -2.75
N ALA A 285 18.13 -31.07 -3.56
CA ALA A 285 19.56 -31.23 -3.23
C ALA A 285 20.23 -30.00 -2.57
N PRO A 286 21.44 -30.14 -1.97
CA PRO A 286 22.08 -29.05 -1.24
C PRO A 286 22.46 -27.89 -2.17
N SER A 287 21.94 -26.70 -1.89
CA SER A 287 22.25 -25.44 -2.56
C SER A 287 23.46 -24.74 -1.91
N PRO A 288 24.13 -23.81 -2.62
CA PRO A 288 24.99 -22.84 -1.94
C PRO A 288 24.24 -22.15 -0.79
N ASN A 289 24.80 -22.26 0.42
CA ASN A 289 24.26 -21.63 1.62
C ASN A 289 24.42 -20.11 1.56
N GLY A 290 23.33 -19.37 1.79
CA GLY A 290 23.37 -17.94 2.05
C GLY A 290 22.39 -17.08 1.23
N THR A 291 22.22 -15.83 1.67
CA THR A 291 21.34 -14.85 1.01
C THR A 291 21.82 -14.61 -0.43
N SER A 292 20.92 -14.83 -1.41
CA SER A 292 21.26 -14.68 -2.83
C SER A 292 21.80 -13.29 -3.17
N VAL A 293 22.74 -13.19 -4.13
CA VAL A 293 23.32 -11.91 -4.60
C VAL A 293 22.23 -10.90 -4.99
N ARG A 294 21.18 -11.37 -5.66
CA ARG A 294 20.03 -10.56 -6.07
C ARG A 294 19.23 -10.00 -4.89
N LEU A 295 19.01 -10.80 -3.84
CA LEU A 295 18.34 -10.34 -2.62
C LEU A 295 19.20 -9.33 -1.85
N ARG A 296 20.53 -9.54 -1.79
CA ARG A 296 21.49 -8.57 -1.25
C ARG A 296 21.52 -7.27 -2.05
N GLY A 297 21.45 -7.35 -3.38
CA GLY A 297 21.36 -6.19 -4.27
C GLY A 297 20.15 -5.31 -3.95
N ARG A 298 18.96 -5.91 -3.77
CA ARG A 298 17.76 -5.16 -3.38
C ARG A 298 17.85 -4.51 -2.01
N LEU A 299 18.47 -5.19 -1.04
CA LEU A 299 18.74 -4.59 0.26
C LEU A 299 19.68 -3.39 0.14
N LEU A 300 20.75 -3.52 -0.66
CA LEU A 300 21.69 -2.41 -0.92
C LEU A 300 21.01 -1.24 -1.62
N GLU A 301 20.14 -1.49 -2.61
CA GLU A 301 19.32 -0.45 -3.25
C GLU A 301 18.37 0.24 -2.29
N ALA A 302 17.86 -0.50 -1.30
CA ALA A 302 17.12 0.05 -0.18
C ALA A 302 18.03 0.68 0.89
N GLY A 303 19.36 0.67 0.79
CA GLY A 303 20.25 1.24 1.80
C GLY A 303 20.56 0.35 3.01
N VAL A 304 20.24 -0.94 2.94
CA VAL A 304 20.58 -1.95 3.96
C VAL A 304 21.81 -2.73 3.51
N ALA A 305 23.00 -2.32 3.96
CA ALA A 305 24.26 -2.91 3.54
C ALA A 305 24.71 -4.13 4.37
N GLU A 306 24.34 -4.14 5.65
CA GLU A 306 24.79 -5.13 6.63
C GLU A 306 23.59 -5.80 7.32
N GLY A 307 23.83 -6.99 7.84
CA GLY A 307 22.89 -7.70 8.69
C GLY A 307 23.65 -8.55 9.71
N ILE A 308 22.96 -8.86 10.81
CA ILE A 308 23.45 -9.66 11.91
C ILE A 308 23.84 -11.05 11.38
N ALA A 309 25.02 -11.53 11.78
CA ALA A 309 25.51 -12.83 11.34
C ALA A 309 24.64 -13.93 11.96
N ILE A 310 24.44 -15.04 11.21
CA ILE A 310 23.60 -16.16 11.69
C ILE A 310 24.13 -16.75 13.02
N GLY A 311 25.45 -16.70 13.23
CA GLY A 311 26.10 -17.18 14.45
C GLY A 311 26.02 -16.22 15.64
N ASP A 312 25.53 -14.99 15.46
CA ASP A 312 25.43 -14.03 16.55
C ASP A 312 24.33 -14.47 17.53
N ARG A 313 24.63 -14.36 18.82
CA ARG A 313 23.72 -14.81 19.87
C ARG A 313 22.46 -13.96 19.88
N LYS A 314 21.29 -14.60 19.69
CA LYS A 314 19.98 -13.98 19.89
C LYS A 314 19.90 -13.34 21.29
N PRO A 315 19.36 -12.12 21.41
CA PRO A 315 19.14 -11.49 22.71
C PRO A 315 18.31 -12.35 23.66
N GLU A 316 18.45 -12.14 24.95
CA GLU A 316 17.79 -12.99 25.97
C GLU A 316 16.26 -12.95 25.84
N TRP A 317 15.68 -11.78 25.58
CA TRP A 317 14.24 -11.60 25.40
C TRP A 317 13.67 -12.30 24.15
N MET A 318 14.52 -12.70 23.19
CA MET A 318 14.13 -13.43 21.98
C MET A 318 14.07 -14.95 22.18
N ARG A 319 14.16 -15.45 23.41
CA ARG A 319 14.07 -16.88 23.73
C ARG A 319 12.64 -17.29 24.07
N ALA A 320 11.94 -17.88 23.11
CA ALA A 320 10.60 -18.40 23.28
C ALA A 320 10.55 -19.57 24.30
N LYS A 321 9.50 -19.63 25.11
CA LYS A 321 9.23 -20.73 26.04
C LYS A 321 8.09 -21.59 25.50
N VAL A 322 8.39 -22.60 24.70
CA VAL A 322 7.37 -23.51 24.17
C VAL A 322 6.98 -24.54 25.23
N LYS A 323 5.69 -24.66 25.54
CA LYS A 323 5.12 -25.70 26.39
C LYS A 323 4.14 -26.55 25.57
N LEU A 324 4.44 -27.82 25.37
CA LEU A 324 3.55 -28.74 24.63
C LEU A 324 2.59 -29.43 25.61
N GLY A 325 1.32 -29.00 25.62
CA GLY A 325 0.25 -29.58 26.44
C GLY A 325 -0.61 -30.60 25.69
N GLY A 326 -1.53 -31.26 26.41
CA GLY A 326 -2.43 -32.28 25.83
C GLY A 326 -3.40 -31.74 24.78
N ASP A 327 -3.85 -30.49 24.92
CA ASP A 327 -4.77 -29.87 23.94
C ASP A 327 -4.06 -29.56 22.62
N VAL A 328 -2.76 -29.27 22.67
CA VAL A 328 -1.94 -29.10 21.47
C VAL A 328 -1.88 -30.38 20.64
N LEU A 329 -1.74 -31.54 21.32
CA LEU A 329 -1.69 -32.84 20.64
C LEU A 329 -3.03 -33.21 19.98
N LYS A 330 -4.16 -32.87 20.61
CA LYS A 330 -5.49 -33.11 20.03
C LYS A 330 -5.72 -32.29 18.76
N ILE A 331 -5.40 -31.00 18.79
CA ILE A 331 -5.54 -30.12 17.63
C ILE A 331 -4.65 -30.60 16.48
N LYS A 332 -3.41 -31.00 16.80
CA LYS A 332 -2.48 -31.58 15.83
C LYS A 332 -3.02 -32.86 15.20
N GLN A 333 -3.72 -33.70 15.97
CA GLN A 333 -4.35 -34.91 15.44
C GLN A 333 -5.50 -34.55 14.48
N THR A 334 -6.38 -33.62 14.85
CA THR A 334 -7.49 -33.16 13.99
C THR A 334 -6.99 -32.62 12.65
N ILE A 335 -5.95 -31.77 12.67
CA ILE A 335 -5.34 -31.20 11.46
C ILE A 335 -4.85 -32.30 10.52
N ARG A 336 -4.17 -33.32 11.07
CA ARG A 336 -3.67 -34.46 10.30
C ARG A 336 -4.78 -35.36 9.77
N ASP A 337 -5.79 -35.65 10.58
CA ASP A 337 -6.90 -36.52 10.21
C ASP A 337 -7.76 -35.93 9.08
N LEU A 338 -7.78 -34.60 8.96
CA LEU A 338 -8.51 -33.86 7.93
C LEU A 338 -7.64 -33.41 6.75
N ASP A 339 -6.37 -33.83 6.72
CA ASP A 339 -5.39 -33.46 5.69
C ASP A 339 -5.36 -31.94 5.45
N LEU A 340 -5.27 -31.18 6.55
CA LEU A 340 -5.23 -29.72 6.54
C LEU A 340 -3.83 -29.20 6.85
N VAL A 341 -3.56 -27.99 6.38
CA VAL A 341 -2.31 -27.29 6.62
C VAL A 341 -2.56 -26.08 7.51
N THR A 342 -1.65 -25.83 8.46
CA THR A 342 -1.68 -24.62 9.29
C THR A 342 -0.40 -23.83 9.14
N VAL A 343 -0.52 -22.51 9.03
CA VAL A 343 0.66 -21.63 9.04
C VAL A 343 1.39 -21.70 10.39
N CYS A 344 0.70 -22.07 11.46
CA CYS A 344 1.28 -22.27 12.77
C CYS A 344 2.42 -23.30 12.73
N GLU A 345 2.23 -24.41 12.01
CA GLU A 345 3.24 -25.45 11.81
C GLU A 345 4.22 -25.07 10.69
N GLU A 346 3.72 -24.64 9.53
CA GLU A 346 4.56 -24.40 8.34
C GLU A 346 5.49 -23.18 8.48
N ALA A 347 5.12 -22.18 9.27
CA ALA A 347 5.95 -21.01 9.55
C ALA A 347 6.78 -21.14 10.84
N GLY A 348 6.74 -22.28 11.53
CA GLY A 348 7.50 -22.50 12.78
C GLY A 348 7.11 -21.53 13.90
N CYS A 349 5.81 -21.31 14.12
CA CYS A 349 5.32 -20.26 15.01
C CYS A 349 5.69 -20.52 16.50
N PRO A 350 6.36 -19.57 17.19
CA PRO A 350 6.68 -19.73 18.60
C PRO A 350 5.45 -19.68 19.54
N ASN A 351 4.31 -19.16 19.05
CA ASN A 351 3.10 -18.93 19.85
C ASN A 351 2.06 -20.06 19.71
N LEU A 352 2.40 -21.14 19.00
CA LEU A 352 1.47 -22.21 18.65
C LEU A 352 0.71 -22.76 19.85
N SER A 353 1.43 -23.09 20.93
CA SER A 353 0.84 -23.67 22.14
C SER A 353 -0.16 -22.75 22.83
N GLU A 354 0.10 -21.44 22.82
CA GLU A 354 -0.75 -20.46 23.49
C GLU A 354 -2.03 -20.20 22.70
N CYS A 355 -1.90 -19.96 21.39
CA CYS A 355 -3.06 -19.69 20.52
C CYS A 355 -4.03 -20.87 20.52
N TRP A 356 -3.50 -22.09 20.46
CA TRP A 356 -4.31 -23.31 20.45
C TRP A 356 -5.01 -23.58 21.79
N ALA A 357 -4.38 -23.20 22.90
CA ALA A 357 -5.02 -23.29 24.22
C ALA A 357 -6.14 -22.26 24.40
N ASP A 358 -6.06 -21.11 23.73
CA ASP A 358 -7.09 -20.06 23.72
C ASP A 358 -8.25 -20.33 22.74
N GLY A 359 -8.27 -21.51 22.11
CA GLY A 359 -9.31 -21.88 21.15
C GLY A 359 -9.26 -21.07 19.84
N THR A 360 -8.04 -20.69 19.41
CA THR A 360 -7.77 -20.05 18.12
C THR A 360 -6.81 -20.90 17.29
N ALA A 361 -7.13 -21.07 16.00
CA ALA A 361 -6.23 -21.73 15.05
C ALA A 361 -6.20 -20.96 13.73
N THR A 362 -5.07 -21.05 13.02
CA THR A 362 -4.89 -20.44 11.70
C THR A 362 -4.72 -21.50 10.63
N PHE A 363 -5.75 -21.66 9.80
CA PHE A 363 -5.76 -22.60 8.68
C PHE A 363 -5.17 -21.94 7.44
N MET A 364 -4.26 -22.62 6.75
CA MET A 364 -3.73 -22.16 5.47
C MET A 364 -4.47 -22.90 4.36
N VAL A 365 -5.26 -22.15 3.58
CA VAL A 365 -6.06 -22.65 2.45
C VAL A 365 -5.36 -22.34 1.13
N CYS A 366 -5.90 -22.89 0.04
CA CYS A 366 -5.32 -22.81 -1.31
C CYS A 366 -4.00 -23.58 -1.48
N GLY A 367 -3.71 -24.52 -0.57
CA GLY A 367 -2.52 -25.36 -0.57
C GLY A 367 -1.31 -24.77 0.17
N GLU A 368 -0.18 -25.46 0.04
CA GLU A 368 1.08 -25.16 0.75
C GLU A 368 2.18 -24.56 -0.14
N ARG A 369 1.93 -24.45 -1.45
CA ARG A 369 2.87 -23.93 -2.46
C ARG A 369 2.40 -22.57 -2.95
N CYS A 370 3.26 -21.57 -2.81
CA CYS A 370 2.97 -20.19 -3.14
C CYS A 370 3.57 -19.80 -4.50
N THR A 371 2.86 -19.01 -5.30
CA THR A 371 3.39 -18.46 -6.56
C THR A 371 4.39 -17.32 -6.35
N ARG A 372 4.57 -16.84 -5.11
CA ARG A 372 5.37 -15.66 -4.77
C ARG A 372 6.55 -15.98 -3.86
N ALA A 373 7.61 -15.19 -4.02
CA ALA A 373 8.92 -15.37 -3.41
C ALA A 373 9.27 -14.26 -2.40
N CYS A 374 8.47 -14.09 -1.35
CA CYS A 374 8.75 -13.10 -0.31
C CYS A 374 10.04 -13.45 0.44
N GLY A 375 10.96 -12.49 0.58
CA GLY A 375 12.31 -12.72 1.12
C GLY A 375 12.36 -13.12 2.60
N PHE A 376 11.25 -13.02 3.31
CA PHE A 376 11.09 -13.36 4.72
C PHE A 376 10.22 -14.60 4.97
N CYS A 377 9.49 -15.09 3.95
CA CYS A 377 8.44 -16.09 4.13
C CYS A 377 8.98 -17.51 3.93
N LEU A 378 8.72 -18.39 4.90
CA LEU A 378 9.17 -19.79 4.86
C LEU A 378 8.32 -20.71 3.96
N VAL A 379 7.11 -20.28 3.57
CA VAL A 379 6.23 -21.07 2.71
C VAL A 379 6.91 -21.38 1.39
N ASP A 380 6.78 -22.61 0.91
CA ASP A 380 7.44 -23.07 -0.31
C ASP A 380 7.00 -22.25 -1.52
N THR A 381 7.97 -21.84 -2.35
CA THR A 381 7.68 -21.17 -3.63
C THR A 381 7.87 -22.14 -4.77
N SER A 382 6.76 -22.62 -5.31
CA SER A 382 6.74 -23.57 -6.42
C SER A 382 5.40 -23.49 -7.15
N HIS A 383 5.28 -24.17 -8.30
CA HIS A 383 4.00 -24.22 -9.01
C HIS A 383 2.96 -24.95 -8.13
N PRO A 384 1.82 -24.31 -7.79
CA PRO A 384 0.81 -24.93 -6.95
C PRO A 384 0.14 -26.14 -7.61
N GLU A 385 -0.34 -27.07 -6.79
CA GLU A 385 -1.28 -28.09 -7.25
C GLU A 385 -2.67 -27.47 -7.50
N PRO A 386 -3.58 -28.16 -8.21
CA PRO A 386 -4.97 -27.74 -8.32
C PRO A 386 -5.61 -27.54 -6.94
N LEU A 387 -6.53 -26.57 -6.83
CA LEU A 387 -7.32 -26.40 -5.60
C LEU A 387 -8.11 -27.67 -5.31
N ASP A 388 -8.13 -28.05 -4.04
CA ASP A 388 -8.91 -29.18 -3.58
C ASP A 388 -10.35 -28.77 -3.28
N ALA A 389 -11.31 -29.36 -3.98
CA ALA A 389 -12.70 -28.88 -3.99
C ALA A 389 -13.41 -29.04 -2.63
N ASP A 390 -13.01 -30.02 -1.81
CA ASP A 390 -13.57 -30.24 -0.47
C ASP A 390 -12.76 -29.62 0.67
N GLU A 391 -11.63 -28.94 0.40
CA GLU A 391 -10.85 -28.21 1.42
C GLU A 391 -11.72 -27.26 2.27
N PRO A 392 -12.62 -26.44 1.69
CA PRO A 392 -13.52 -25.59 2.48
C PRO A 392 -14.38 -26.35 3.49
N ALA A 393 -14.89 -27.54 3.11
CA ALA A 393 -15.70 -28.38 3.97
C ALA A 393 -14.87 -29.01 5.08
N ARG A 394 -13.64 -29.47 4.77
CA ARG A 394 -12.72 -30.02 5.77
C ARG A 394 -12.29 -28.97 6.79
N VAL A 395 -12.01 -27.74 6.36
CA VAL A 395 -11.72 -26.62 7.28
C VAL A 395 -12.92 -26.34 8.19
N ALA A 396 -14.14 -26.28 7.65
CA ALA A 396 -15.35 -26.08 8.44
C ALA A 396 -15.57 -27.20 9.48
N GLU A 397 -15.31 -28.45 9.10
CA GLU A 397 -15.39 -29.58 10.02
C GLU A 397 -14.31 -29.52 11.10
N ALA A 398 -13.08 -29.08 10.77
CA ALA A 398 -12.03 -28.86 11.76
C ALA A 398 -12.45 -27.81 12.80
N VAL A 399 -12.97 -26.67 12.32
CA VAL A 399 -13.46 -25.58 13.18
C VAL A 399 -14.57 -26.06 14.12
N ASP A 400 -15.50 -26.87 13.62
CA ASP A 400 -16.59 -27.40 14.46
C ASP A 400 -16.11 -28.45 15.47
N ARG A 401 -15.30 -29.43 15.03
CA ARG A 401 -14.71 -30.45 15.92
C ARG A 401 -13.87 -29.84 17.04
N MET A 402 -13.18 -28.75 16.75
CA MET A 402 -12.36 -28.02 17.71
C MET A 402 -13.17 -27.05 18.58
N GLY A 403 -14.43 -26.78 18.23
CA GLY A 403 -15.31 -25.89 18.97
C GLY A 403 -14.84 -24.43 18.96
N LEU A 404 -14.11 -23.98 17.93
CA LEU A 404 -13.47 -22.66 17.94
C LEU A 404 -14.48 -21.53 17.98
N GLU A 405 -14.22 -20.54 18.84
CA GLU A 405 -14.98 -19.29 18.87
C GLU A 405 -14.46 -18.29 17.83
N PHE A 406 -13.17 -18.39 17.50
CA PHE A 406 -12.50 -17.53 16.53
C PHE A 406 -11.59 -18.36 15.62
N ALA A 407 -11.82 -18.30 14.31
CA ALA A 407 -11.02 -19.00 13.31
C ALA A 407 -10.28 -17.97 12.43
N VAL A 408 -8.99 -18.17 12.23
CA VAL A 408 -8.23 -17.40 11.24
C VAL A 408 -8.04 -18.30 10.02
N ILE A 409 -8.36 -17.78 8.85
CA ILE A 409 -7.98 -18.40 7.58
C ILE A 409 -6.93 -17.52 6.90
N THR A 410 -5.88 -18.14 6.38
CA THR A 410 -4.87 -17.48 5.55
C THR A 410 -4.71 -18.23 4.25
N MET A 411 -4.11 -17.60 3.24
CA MET A 411 -3.90 -18.22 1.92
C MET A 411 -2.48 -18.01 1.43
N VAL A 412 -2.00 -18.96 0.61
CA VAL A 412 -0.87 -18.70 -0.29
C VAL A 412 -1.32 -17.83 -1.47
N ALA A 413 -0.38 -17.15 -2.11
CA ALA A 413 -0.68 -16.47 -3.37
C ALA A 413 -0.90 -17.51 -4.48
N ARG A 414 -1.99 -17.33 -5.23
CA ARG A 414 -2.40 -18.18 -6.36
C ARG A 414 -2.46 -17.39 -7.65
N ASP A 415 -1.33 -16.80 -8.04
CA ASP A 415 -1.25 -15.99 -9.26
C ASP A 415 -1.51 -16.80 -10.55
N ASP A 416 -1.53 -18.13 -10.45
CA ASP A 416 -1.93 -19.10 -11.48
C ASP A 416 -3.44 -19.15 -11.74
N LEU A 417 -4.26 -18.69 -10.79
CA LEU A 417 -5.72 -18.63 -10.90
C LEU A 417 -6.18 -17.24 -11.33
N ALA A 418 -7.28 -17.18 -12.09
CA ALA A 418 -7.83 -15.93 -12.61
C ALA A 418 -8.32 -15.00 -11.49
N ASP A 419 -8.92 -15.56 -10.43
CA ASP A 419 -9.42 -14.83 -9.26
C ASP A 419 -8.38 -14.76 -8.11
N GLY A 420 -7.18 -15.31 -8.32
CA GLY A 420 -6.16 -15.39 -7.28
C GLY A 420 -6.50 -16.30 -6.10
N GLY A 421 -7.50 -17.18 -6.20
CA GLY A 421 -7.99 -18.04 -5.11
C GLY A 421 -9.04 -17.38 -4.22
N ALA A 422 -9.57 -16.22 -4.61
CA ALA A 422 -10.53 -15.47 -3.81
C ALA A 422 -11.86 -16.21 -3.57
N GLU A 423 -12.39 -16.90 -4.58
CA GLU A 423 -13.63 -17.68 -4.45
C GLU A 423 -13.45 -18.82 -3.45
N HIS A 424 -12.26 -19.41 -3.39
CA HIS A 424 -11.95 -20.50 -2.48
C HIS A 424 -11.92 -20.05 -1.01
N VAL A 425 -11.34 -18.88 -0.76
CA VAL A 425 -11.39 -18.20 0.55
C VAL A 425 -12.84 -17.89 0.93
N ALA A 426 -13.62 -17.33 0.00
CA ALA A 426 -15.03 -17.00 0.21
C ALA A 426 -15.87 -18.26 0.51
N ALA A 427 -15.63 -19.36 -0.21
CA ALA A 427 -16.28 -20.65 0.02
C ALA A 427 -15.95 -21.21 1.41
N THR A 428 -14.69 -21.07 1.86
CA THR A 428 -14.25 -21.48 3.20
C THR A 428 -14.97 -20.70 4.30
N ILE A 429 -15.08 -19.37 4.16
CA ILE A 429 -15.83 -18.53 5.12
C ILE A 429 -17.28 -19.00 5.22
N ARG A 430 -17.94 -19.22 4.07
CA ARG A 430 -19.34 -19.67 4.03
C ARG A 430 -19.51 -21.06 4.65
N ALA A 431 -18.60 -21.99 4.37
CA ALA A 431 -18.62 -23.34 4.94
C ALA A 431 -18.48 -23.31 6.47
N ILE A 432 -17.54 -22.52 7.01
CA ILE A 432 -17.37 -22.35 8.46
C ILE A 432 -18.66 -21.79 9.09
N ARG A 433 -19.24 -20.74 8.50
CA ARG A 433 -20.49 -20.14 9.01
C ARG A 433 -21.66 -21.13 9.00
N GLN A 434 -21.73 -22.02 8.00
CA GLN A 434 -22.77 -23.05 7.92
C GLN A 434 -22.57 -24.14 8.98
N ALA A 435 -21.35 -24.61 9.17
CA ALA A 435 -21.03 -25.64 10.16
C ALA A 435 -21.18 -25.12 11.59
N ARG A 436 -20.73 -23.88 11.86
CA ARG A 436 -20.71 -23.29 13.21
C ARG A 436 -21.04 -21.78 13.18
N PRO A 437 -22.34 -21.41 13.17
CA PRO A 437 -22.78 -20.02 12.99
C PRO A 437 -22.26 -18.99 14.00
N GLY A 438 -21.84 -19.41 15.19
CA GLY A 438 -21.32 -18.53 16.25
C GLY A 438 -19.83 -18.20 16.14
N THR A 439 -19.09 -18.85 15.23
CA THR A 439 -17.65 -18.61 15.09
C THR A 439 -17.38 -17.31 14.35
N GLN A 440 -16.54 -16.46 14.94
CA GLN A 440 -15.99 -15.29 14.25
C GLN A 440 -14.83 -15.69 13.35
N ILE A 441 -14.69 -15.02 12.20
CA ILE A 441 -13.72 -15.39 11.17
C ILE A 441 -12.83 -14.20 10.80
N GLU A 442 -11.51 -14.35 10.96
CA GLU A 442 -10.51 -13.45 10.36
C GLU A 442 -10.00 -14.05 9.05
N ALA A 443 -10.00 -13.29 7.96
CA ALA A 443 -9.43 -13.68 6.68
C ALA A 443 -8.15 -12.89 6.38
N LEU A 444 -6.98 -13.53 6.51
CA LEU A 444 -5.69 -13.01 6.10
C LEU A 444 -5.42 -13.35 4.63
N ILE A 445 -5.51 -12.35 3.76
CA ILE A 445 -5.54 -12.55 2.30
C ILE A 445 -4.26 -12.09 1.62
N SER A 446 -3.98 -12.70 0.46
CA SER A 446 -3.05 -12.11 -0.52
C SER A 446 -3.62 -10.79 -1.06
N ASP A 447 -2.85 -10.04 -1.83
CA ASP A 447 -3.37 -8.82 -2.48
C ASP A 447 -4.31 -9.12 -3.66
N CYS A 448 -4.48 -10.39 -4.07
CA CYS A 448 -5.22 -10.81 -5.27
C CYS A 448 -4.87 -9.97 -6.52
N LYS A 449 -3.60 -9.55 -6.63
CA LYS A 449 -3.07 -8.61 -7.63
C LYS A 449 -3.75 -7.23 -7.66
N GLY A 450 -4.61 -6.92 -6.70
CA GLY A 450 -5.41 -5.69 -6.67
C GLY A 450 -6.71 -5.80 -7.46
N GLU A 451 -7.07 -6.99 -7.97
CA GLU A 451 -8.22 -7.20 -8.84
C GLU A 451 -9.54 -6.95 -8.09
N PRO A 452 -10.32 -5.93 -8.47
CA PRO A 452 -11.52 -5.55 -7.71
C PRO A 452 -12.56 -6.67 -7.63
N ASN A 453 -12.76 -7.42 -8.71
CA ASN A 453 -13.75 -8.50 -8.73
C ASN A 453 -13.35 -9.64 -7.80
N SER A 454 -12.06 -10.00 -7.76
CA SER A 454 -11.53 -11.02 -6.86
C SER A 454 -11.69 -10.61 -5.40
N LEU A 455 -11.29 -9.38 -5.06
CA LEU A 455 -11.43 -8.85 -3.71
C LEU A 455 -12.90 -8.80 -3.26
N GLN A 456 -13.81 -8.44 -4.17
CA GLN A 456 -15.25 -8.37 -3.88
C GLN A 456 -15.84 -9.73 -3.45
N LEU A 457 -15.38 -10.85 -4.04
CA LEU A 457 -15.84 -12.20 -3.63
C LEU A 457 -15.58 -12.47 -2.15
N ILE A 458 -14.42 -12.03 -1.65
CA ILE A 458 -14.04 -12.18 -0.24
C ILE A 458 -14.84 -11.20 0.62
N PHE A 459 -15.01 -9.95 0.17
CA PHE A 459 -15.78 -8.95 0.90
C PHE A 459 -17.25 -9.36 1.07
N ASP A 460 -17.86 -9.90 0.03
CA ASP A 460 -19.24 -10.39 0.02
C ASP A 460 -19.43 -11.62 0.94
N ALA A 461 -18.37 -12.39 1.19
CA ALA A 461 -18.39 -13.46 2.19
C ALA A 461 -18.38 -12.93 3.64
N ALA A 462 -18.13 -11.64 3.82
CA ALA A 462 -18.20 -10.90 5.08
C ALA A 462 -17.44 -11.57 6.23
N PRO A 463 -16.10 -11.71 6.16
CA PRO A 463 -15.31 -12.08 7.34
C PRO A 463 -15.52 -11.02 8.44
N ASN A 464 -15.41 -11.42 9.71
CA ASN A 464 -15.49 -10.49 10.84
C ASN A 464 -14.31 -9.51 10.83
N VAL A 465 -13.12 -10.01 10.51
CA VAL A 465 -11.92 -9.19 10.32
C VAL A 465 -11.30 -9.52 8.96
N LEU A 466 -11.06 -8.51 8.14
CA LEU A 466 -10.25 -8.66 6.94
C LEU A 466 -8.83 -8.20 7.20
N ASN A 467 -7.88 -9.11 7.05
CA ASN A 467 -6.47 -8.86 7.31
C ASN A 467 -5.69 -8.89 5.99
N HIS A 468 -4.92 -7.84 5.72
CA HIS A 468 -3.92 -7.83 4.67
C HIS A 468 -2.65 -7.15 5.18
N ASN A 469 -1.59 -7.91 5.39
CA ASN A 469 -0.36 -7.37 5.93
C ASN A 469 0.39 -6.51 4.89
N ILE A 470 0.82 -5.33 5.33
CA ILE A 470 1.79 -4.50 4.61
C ILE A 470 3.21 -5.02 4.79
N GLU A 471 3.49 -5.72 5.90
CA GLU A 471 4.73 -6.39 6.31
C GLU A 471 5.93 -5.48 6.60
N THR A 472 6.17 -4.45 5.78
CA THR A 472 7.34 -3.58 5.95
C THR A 472 7.10 -2.18 5.39
N VAL A 473 8.06 -1.29 5.62
CA VAL A 473 8.02 0.13 5.20
C VAL A 473 8.20 0.29 3.69
N ALA A 474 7.74 1.42 3.13
CA ALA A 474 7.73 1.70 1.69
C ALA A 474 9.06 1.37 0.98
N ARG A 475 10.19 1.82 1.55
CA ARG A 475 11.55 1.59 1.02
C ARG A 475 11.91 0.11 0.91
N LEU A 476 11.47 -0.73 1.83
CA LEU A 476 11.84 -2.15 1.88
C LEU A 476 10.88 -3.08 1.12
N GLN A 477 9.74 -2.57 0.64
CA GLN A 477 8.72 -3.40 -0.02
C GLN A 477 9.28 -4.24 -1.14
N ARG A 478 10.09 -3.68 -2.03
CA ARG A 478 10.66 -4.44 -3.14
C ARG A 478 11.67 -5.49 -2.68
N ALA A 479 12.46 -5.21 -1.63
CA ALA A 479 13.43 -6.15 -1.09
C ALA A 479 12.73 -7.33 -0.38
N ALA A 480 11.70 -7.05 0.42
CA ALA A 480 10.96 -8.03 1.19
C ALA A 480 9.88 -8.77 0.37
N ARG A 481 9.13 -8.06 -0.46
CA ARG A 481 7.95 -8.54 -1.19
C ARG A 481 8.05 -8.15 -2.68
N PRO A 482 8.89 -8.83 -3.48
CA PRO A 482 9.09 -8.45 -4.88
C PRO A 482 7.77 -8.45 -5.67
N SER A 483 6.89 -9.39 -5.40
CA SER A 483 5.62 -9.54 -6.12
C SER A 483 4.46 -8.71 -5.56
N ALA A 484 4.70 -7.86 -4.55
CA ALA A 484 3.68 -7.00 -3.95
C ALA A 484 4.06 -5.51 -4.12
N SER A 485 3.11 -4.62 -3.83
CA SER A 485 3.31 -3.17 -3.85
C SER A 485 2.77 -2.53 -2.58
N TYR A 486 3.48 -1.52 -2.08
CA TYR A 486 3.05 -0.70 -0.94
C TYR A 486 1.67 -0.07 -1.20
N ALA A 487 1.55 0.64 -2.33
CA ALA A 487 0.33 1.34 -2.72
C ALA A 487 -0.83 0.38 -2.94
N ARG A 488 -0.57 -0.79 -3.54
CA ARG A 488 -1.58 -1.84 -3.74
C ARG A 488 -2.06 -2.42 -2.42
N SER A 489 -1.15 -2.68 -1.48
CA SER A 489 -1.51 -3.20 -0.15
C SER A 489 -2.41 -2.21 0.59
N LEU A 490 -2.07 -0.91 0.57
CA LEU A 490 -2.93 0.15 1.13
C LEU A 490 -4.27 0.28 0.40
N ALA A 491 -4.28 0.09 -0.93
CA ALA A 491 -5.51 0.10 -1.72
C ALA A 491 -6.45 -1.07 -1.37
N VAL A 492 -5.90 -2.28 -1.16
CA VAL A 492 -6.68 -3.45 -0.69
C VAL A 492 -7.32 -3.15 0.67
N LEU A 493 -6.55 -2.62 1.61
CA LEU A 493 -7.04 -2.24 2.95
C LEU A 493 -8.12 -1.16 2.85
N SER A 494 -7.89 -0.11 2.08
CA SER A 494 -8.87 0.95 1.85
C SER A 494 -10.18 0.43 1.25
N ARG A 495 -10.12 -0.50 0.29
CA ARG A 495 -11.33 -1.13 -0.29
C ARG A 495 -12.10 -1.95 0.74
N SER A 496 -11.38 -2.62 1.64
CA SER A 496 -11.97 -3.45 2.70
C SER A 496 -12.72 -2.60 3.72
N VAL A 497 -12.13 -1.46 4.11
CA VAL A 497 -12.79 -0.44 4.95
C VAL A 497 -14.02 0.13 4.25
N ALA A 498 -13.91 0.47 2.96
CA ALA A 498 -15.05 0.97 2.18
C ALA A 498 -16.18 -0.06 2.02
N ALA A 499 -15.87 -1.36 2.14
CA ALA A 499 -16.85 -2.45 2.17
C ALA A 499 -17.49 -2.65 3.57
N GLY A 500 -17.11 -1.85 4.58
CA GLY A 500 -17.63 -1.91 5.93
C GLY A 500 -17.02 -3.01 6.81
N LEU A 501 -15.87 -3.56 6.42
CA LEU A 501 -15.18 -4.61 7.17
C LEU A 501 -14.21 -4.02 8.19
N GLN A 502 -14.19 -4.62 9.39
CA GLN A 502 -13.11 -4.36 10.34
C GLN A 502 -11.79 -4.81 9.72
N THR A 503 -10.84 -3.89 9.62
CA THR A 503 -9.63 -4.10 8.81
C THR A 503 -8.40 -4.17 9.68
N LYS A 504 -7.51 -5.11 9.33
CA LYS A 504 -6.26 -5.41 10.03
C LYS A 504 -5.07 -5.44 9.08
N SER A 505 -3.92 -5.04 9.58
CA SER A 505 -2.64 -5.20 8.89
C SER A 505 -1.53 -5.57 9.87
N GLY A 506 -0.33 -5.81 9.36
CA GLY A 506 0.82 -6.23 10.16
C GLY A 506 2.14 -5.71 9.62
N LEU A 507 3.08 -5.50 10.55
CA LEU A 507 4.46 -5.09 10.33
C LEU A 507 5.39 -6.12 10.98
N VAL A 508 6.46 -6.48 10.25
CA VAL A 508 7.52 -7.36 10.72
C VAL A 508 8.82 -6.57 10.73
N LEU A 509 9.32 -6.26 11.92
CA LEU A 509 10.47 -5.40 12.17
C LEU A 509 11.78 -6.19 12.24
N GLY A 510 12.89 -5.59 11.84
CA GLY A 510 14.23 -6.15 11.86
C GLY A 510 14.75 -6.51 10.48
N MET A 511 14.10 -6.04 9.40
CA MET A 511 14.54 -6.24 8.01
C MET A 511 15.39 -5.06 7.50
N GLY A 512 15.44 -3.95 8.24
CA GLY A 512 16.31 -2.78 7.97
C GLY A 512 15.56 -1.45 7.93
N GLU A 513 14.31 -1.44 8.38
CA GLU A 513 13.49 -0.25 8.57
C GLU A 513 14.02 0.59 9.75
N GLN A 514 13.81 1.91 9.65
CA GLN A 514 14.10 2.88 10.69
C GLN A 514 12.82 3.24 11.47
N ALA A 515 12.98 3.78 12.68
CA ALA A 515 11.85 4.05 13.58
C ALA A 515 10.85 5.07 13.00
N ASP A 516 11.35 6.10 12.31
CA ASP A 516 10.56 7.10 11.60
C ASP A 516 9.76 6.50 10.44
N GLU A 517 10.33 5.54 9.70
CA GLU A 517 9.63 4.83 8.64
C GLU A 517 8.54 3.88 9.16
N VAL A 518 8.77 3.25 10.32
CA VAL A 518 7.74 2.46 11.02
C VAL A 518 6.58 3.37 11.43
N SER A 519 6.88 4.52 12.05
CA SER A 519 5.89 5.54 12.40
C SER A 519 5.13 6.06 11.18
N ALA A 520 5.83 6.35 10.07
CA ALA A 520 5.23 6.77 8.82
C ALA A 520 4.27 5.70 8.24
N THR A 521 4.64 4.43 8.34
CA THR A 521 3.81 3.32 7.87
C THR A 521 2.56 3.15 8.75
N LEU A 522 2.67 3.31 10.07
CA LEU A 522 1.52 3.31 10.97
C LEU A 522 0.55 4.46 10.64
N ALA A 523 1.09 5.65 10.35
CA ALA A 523 0.28 6.78 9.92
C ALA A 523 -0.41 6.57 8.56
N ASP A 524 0.21 5.80 7.65
CA ASP A 524 -0.37 5.42 6.36
C ASP A 524 -1.48 4.37 6.51
N LEU A 525 -1.32 3.41 7.43
CA LEU A 525 -2.35 2.42 7.75
C LEU A 525 -3.57 3.08 8.40
N ALA A 526 -3.34 3.98 9.36
CA ALA A 526 -4.40 4.79 9.95
C ALA A 526 -5.12 5.64 8.90
N ALA A 527 -4.37 6.22 7.94
CA ALA A 527 -4.90 7.03 6.84
C ALA A 527 -5.93 6.33 5.96
N VAL A 528 -5.91 4.99 5.91
CA VAL A 528 -6.83 4.22 5.07
C VAL A 528 -7.88 3.47 5.90
N GLY A 529 -7.98 3.77 7.20
CA GLY A 529 -9.00 3.26 8.11
C GLY A 529 -8.67 1.90 8.73
N VAL A 530 -7.40 1.49 8.76
CA VAL A 530 -7.01 0.24 9.42
C VAL A 530 -7.22 0.36 10.93
N SER A 531 -8.10 -0.48 11.47
CA SER A 531 -8.47 -0.47 12.89
C SER A 531 -7.56 -1.32 13.78
N ILE A 532 -6.86 -2.31 13.21
CA ILE A 532 -6.01 -3.23 13.96
C ILE A 532 -4.63 -3.33 13.30
N VAL A 533 -3.56 -3.16 14.06
CA VAL A 533 -2.19 -3.42 13.57
C VAL A 533 -1.45 -4.37 14.50
N THR A 534 -0.77 -5.36 13.92
CA THR A 534 0.17 -6.23 14.65
C THR A 534 1.61 -5.87 14.30
N ILE A 535 2.49 -5.72 15.29
CA ILE A 535 3.91 -5.39 15.09
C ILE A 535 4.77 -6.47 15.76
N GLY A 536 5.54 -7.22 14.96
CA GLY A 536 6.34 -8.35 15.43
C GLY A 536 7.80 -8.29 14.99
N GLN A 537 8.69 -9.03 15.66
CA GLN A 537 10.09 -9.16 15.22
C GLN A 537 10.23 -10.21 14.11
N TYR A 538 10.97 -9.84 13.06
CA TYR A 538 11.45 -10.71 12.00
C TYR A 538 12.35 -11.79 12.59
N LEU A 539 11.95 -13.04 12.39
CA LEU A 539 12.77 -14.20 12.63
C LEU A 539 13.17 -14.79 11.28
N ARG A 540 14.45 -14.70 10.96
CA ARG A 540 14.99 -15.28 9.73
C ARG A 540 14.73 -16.80 9.70
N PRO A 541 14.00 -17.33 8.72
CA PRO A 541 13.72 -18.78 8.69
C PRO A 541 14.99 -19.60 8.40
N THR A 542 15.69 -19.26 7.31
CA THR A 542 16.87 -19.99 6.85
C THR A 542 17.98 -19.07 6.34
N SER A 543 19.13 -19.65 6.03
CA SER A 543 20.27 -18.96 5.41
C SER A 543 19.95 -18.34 4.04
N ASN A 544 18.93 -18.80 3.31
CA ASN A 544 18.58 -18.24 1.99
C ASN A 544 17.62 -17.03 2.06
N HIS A 545 17.05 -16.74 3.24
CA HIS A 545 16.16 -15.60 3.47
C HIS A 545 16.93 -14.30 3.75
N LEU A 546 16.17 -13.21 3.89
CA LEU A 546 16.68 -11.90 4.31
C LEU A 546 17.47 -12.03 5.63
N PRO A 547 18.65 -11.39 5.76
CA PRO A 547 19.34 -11.29 7.03
C PRO A 547 18.51 -10.43 8.00
N VAL A 548 18.65 -10.71 9.30
CA VAL A 548 18.12 -9.82 10.34
C VAL A 548 19.03 -8.59 10.36
N ALA A 549 18.49 -7.40 10.13
CA ALA A 549 19.24 -6.15 10.23
C ALA A 549 19.35 -5.67 11.68
N ARG A 550 18.30 -5.88 12.48
CA ARG A 550 18.19 -5.38 13.84
C ARG A 550 17.29 -6.26 14.72
N TRP A 551 17.68 -6.42 15.99
CA TRP A 551 16.79 -6.90 17.05
C TRP A 551 16.22 -5.68 17.78
N TRP A 552 14.93 -5.44 17.64
CA TRP A 552 14.22 -4.38 18.37
C TRP A 552 13.99 -4.79 19.82
N THR A 553 14.07 -3.84 20.76
CA THR A 553 13.85 -4.13 22.18
C THR A 553 12.35 -4.11 22.51
N PRO A 554 11.89 -4.80 23.57
CA PRO A 554 10.49 -4.75 23.99
C PRO A 554 9.95 -3.33 24.20
N GLU A 555 10.78 -2.43 24.75
CA GLU A 555 10.41 -1.04 25.00
C GLU A 555 10.14 -0.28 23.70
N GLU A 556 10.89 -0.57 22.63
CA GLU A 556 10.65 0.03 21.31
C GLU A 556 9.33 -0.48 20.69
N PHE A 557 8.96 -1.74 20.93
CA PHE A 557 7.64 -2.25 20.56
C PHE A 557 6.52 -1.54 21.33
N ASP A 558 6.72 -1.26 22.62
CA ASP A 558 5.76 -0.47 23.42
C ASP A 558 5.62 0.97 22.88
N GLU A 559 6.73 1.60 22.46
CA GLU A 559 6.69 2.92 21.83
C GLU A 559 5.90 2.90 20.51
N PHE A 560 6.11 1.91 19.64
CA PHE A 560 5.35 1.81 18.39
C PHE A 560 3.87 1.55 18.61
N LYS A 561 3.51 0.83 19.68
CA LYS A 561 2.11 0.66 20.09
C LYS A 561 1.46 2.02 20.36
N LEU A 562 2.08 2.82 21.24
CA LEU A 562 1.58 4.15 21.60
C LEU A 562 1.51 5.09 20.39
N ILE A 563 2.50 5.02 19.49
CA ILE A 563 2.51 5.80 18.25
C ILE A 563 1.32 5.42 17.35
N GLY A 564 1.11 4.12 17.13
CA GLY A 564 0.03 3.64 16.27
C GLY A 564 -1.36 3.98 16.82
N GLU A 565 -1.58 3.77 18.12
CA GLU A 565 -2.80 4.17 18.82
C GLU A 565 -3.00 5.70 18.75
N GLY A 566 -1.91 6.48 18.88
CA GLY A 566 -1.92 7.93 18.74
C GLY A 566 -2.28 8.45 17.34
N PHE A 567 -2.14 7.63 16.29
CA PHE A 567 -2.63 7.95 14.94
C PHE A 567 -4.09 7.56 14.69
N GLY A 568 -4.77 6.97 15.68
CA GLY A 568 -6.17 6.57 15.58
C GLY A 568 -6.39 5.09 15.22
N ILE A 569 -5.36 4.25 15.31
CA ILE A 569 -5.54 2.79 15.18
C ILE A 569 -6.18 2.28 16.47
N ALA A 570 -7.37 1.69 16.38
CA ALA A 570 -8.14 1.27 17.55
C ALA A 570 -7.42 0.21 18.41
N HIS A 571 -6.63 -0.68 17.81
CA HIS A 571 -5.83 -1.64 18.56
C HIS A 571 -4.48 -1.92 17.91
N VAL A 572 -3.41 -1.79 18.69
CA VAL A 572 -2.06 -2.19 18.26
C VAL A 572 -1.53 -3.28 19.19
N GLU A 573 -1.37 -4.48 18.63
CA GLU A 573 -0.71 -5.61 19.29
C GLU A 573 0.77 -5.59 18.90
N SER A 574 1.67 -5.36 19.85
CA SER A 574 3.08 -5.05 19.57
C SER A 574 3.99 -5.75 20.55
N SER A 575 4.77 -6.71 20.07
CA SER A 575 5.78 -7.39 20.89
C SER A 575 6.75 -8.15 19.98
N PRO A 576 7.94 -8.54 20.45
CA PRO A 576 8.87 -9.31 19.64
C PRO A 576 8.29 -10.63 19.09
N PHE A 577 7.38 -11.27 19.84
CA PHE A 577 6.75 -12.53 19.41
C PHE A 577 5.43 -12.36 18.71
N THR A 578 4.88 -11.15 18.61
CA THR A 578 3.60 -10.91 17.92
C THR A 578 3.66 -11.43 16.49
N ARG A 579 2.56 -12.04 16.06
CA ARG A 579 2.30 -12.51 14.70
C ARG A 579 0.92 -12.03 14.29
N SER A 580 0.63 -12.00 13.00
CA SER A 580 -0.66 -11.53 12.49
C SER A 580 -1.87 -12.22 13.13
N SER A 581 -1.78 -13.50 13.48
CA SER A 581 -2.86 -14.24 14.15
C SER A 581 -2.72 -14.37 15.67
N TYR A 582 -1.67 -13.80 16.28
CA TYR A 582 -1.51 -13.81 17.73
C TYR A 582 -2.55 -12.89 18.37
N HIS A 583 -3.27 -13.39 19.39
CA HIS A 583 -4.32 -12.65 20.12
C HIS A 583 -5.39 -12.03 19.20
N ALA A 584 -5.63 -12.62 18.02
CA ALA A 584 -6.54 -12.08 17.01
C ALA A 584 -7.96 -11.84 17.54
N LYS A 585 -8.47 -12.76 18.37
CA LYS A 585 -9.78 -12.67 19.01
C LYS A 585 -9.89 -11.43 19.91
N SER A 586 -8.92 -11.22 20.80
CA SER A 586 -8.94 -10.08 21.73
C SER A 586 -8.70 -8.76 21.00
N SER A 587 -7.84 -8.73 19.98
CA SER A 587 -7.64 -7.55 19.13
C SER A 587 -8.93 -7.14 18.41
N ALA A 588 -9.68 -8.10 17.85
CA ALA A 588 -10.95 -7.83 17.17
C ALA A 588 -11.99 -7.22 18.13
N GLN A 589 -12.14 -7.84 19.31
CA GLN A 589 -13.07 -7.39 20.36
C GLN A 589 -12.71 -6.00 20.89
N ALA A 590 -11.43 -5.72 21.12
CA ALA A 590 -10.96 -4.42 21.62
C ALA A 590 -11.25 -3.29 20.62
N ALA A 591 -10.97 -3.53 19.35
CA ALA A 591 -11.24 -2.54 18.30
C ALA A 591 -12.75 -2.34 18.07
N GLU A 592 -13.58 -3.39 18.13
CA GLU A 592 -15.05 -3.28 18.05
C GLU A 592 -15.61 -2.39 19.17
N GLN A 593 -15.15 -2.59 20.42
CA GLN A 593 -15.58 -1.79 21.55
C GLN A 593 -15.30 -0.30 21.37
N LEU A 594 -14.08 0.06 20.94
CA LEU A 594 -13.69 1.47 20.73
C LEU A 594 -14.51 2.13 19.61
N LEU A 595 -14.68 1.43 18.48
CA LEU A 595 -15.47 1.92 17.34
C LEU A 595 -16.95 2.14 17.71
N THR A 596 -17.50 1.32 18.62
CA THR A 596 -18.88 1.52 19.10
C THR A 596 -19.03 2.67 20.08
N THR A 597 -18.01 2.94 20.91
CA THR A 597 -18.04 4.05 21.90
C THR A 597 -17.84 5.43 21.29
N GLU A 598 -17.13 5.54 20.16
CA GLU A 598 -16.97 6.82 19.44
C GLU A 598 -18.16 7.18 18.54
N GLY A 599 -19.04 6.20 18.25
CA GLY A 599 -20.24 6.37 17.44
C GLY A 599 -21.51 6.79 18.21
N THR A 600 -21.45 6.89 19.53
CA THR A 600 -22.53 7.36 20.43
C THR A 600 -22.19 8.71 21.02
#